data_AF-A0A5B1CG50-F1
#
_entry.id   AF-A0A5B1CG50-F1
#
_cell.length_a   1.000
_cell.length_b   1.000
_cell.length_c   1.000
_cell.angle_alpha   90.00
_cell.angle_beta   90.00
_cell.angle_gamma   90.00
#
_symmetry.space_group_name_H-M   'P 1'
#
loop_
_entity.id
_entity.type
_entity.pdbx_description
1 polymer ?
#
loop_
_entity_poly.entity_id
_entity_poly.type
_entity_poly.pdbx_seq_one_letter_code
_entity_poly.pdbx_strand_id
1 'polypeptide(L)'
;MNSNADFRYQRPNASIAVSTVSSPIELAYQNRLDSMAPAERLARSAAMFQWTRDQIARQLTKEFGEMSDELLKWKVALRLYGNEPQVRKMIEDKLADVSG
;
A
#
# COMPACT_ATOMS: atom_id res chain seq x y z
N MET A 1 3.77 -13.40 -35.27
CA MET A 1 4.89 -13.49 -34.31
C MET A 1 5.07 -12.12 -33.68
N ASN A 2 4.36 -11.84 -32.59
CA ASN A 2 4.48 -10.56 -31.87
C ASN A 2 5.44 -10.75 -30.69
N SER A 3 6.58 -10.08 -30.80
CA SER A 3 7.65 -10.07 -29.80
C SER A 3 7.23 -9.26 -28.58
N ASN A 4 7.43 -9.86 -27.40
CA ASN A 4 7.17 -9.31 -26.08
C ASN A 4 7.82 -7.93 -25.89
N ALA A 5 7.01 -6.96 -25.47
CA ALA A 5 7.49 -5.66 -25.00
C ALA A 5 8.12 -5.82 -23.60
N ASP A 6 9.45 -5.67 -23.57
CA ASP A 6 10.28 -5.65 -22.37
C ASP A 6 10.05 -4.31 -21.63
N PHE A 7 9.05 -4.29 -20.73
CA PHE A 7 8.76 -3.14 -19.86
C PHE A 7 9.82 -3.02 -18.75
N ARG A 8 11.03 -2.62 -19.14
CA ARG A 8 12.02 -2.11 -18.17
C ARG A 8 11.67 -0.66 -17.88
N TYR A 9 11.45 -0.36 -16.61
CA TYR A 9 11.24 1.00 -16.12
C TYR A 9 12.52 1.82 -16.37
N GLN A 10 12.63 2.45 -17.54
CA GLN A 10 13.67 3.44 -17.81
C GLN A 10 13.37 4.67 -16.96
N ARG A 11 14.21 4.91 -15.94
CA ARG A 11 14.19 6.20 -15.22
C ARG A 11 14.40 7.31 -16.27
N PRO A 12 13.53 8.34 -16.33
CA PRO A 12 13.68 9.40 -17.31
C PRO A 12 15.01 10.13 -17.11
N ASN A 13 15.74 10.33 -18.21
CA ASN A 13 16.98 11.09 -18.30
C ASN A 13 16.81 12.49 -17.69
N ALA A 14 17.32 12.70 -16.49
CA ALA A 14 17.54 14.03 -15.95
C ALA A 14 19.00 14.42 -16.18
N SER A 15 19.25 15.05 -17.32
CA SER A 15 20.43 15.91 -17.53
C SER A 15 20.30 17.16 -16.65
N ILE A 16 20.54 17.00 -15.36
CA ILE A 16 21.05 18.04 -14.48
C ILE A 16 22.13 17.33 -13.67
N ALA A 17 23.39 17.59 -13.98
CA ALA A 17 24.51 17.15 -13.17
C ALA A 17 24.50 17.93 -11.84
N VAL A 18 23.54 17.63 -10.97
CA VAL A 18 23.73 17.85 -9.53
C VAL A 18 24.52 16.64 -9.08
N SER A 19 25.83 16.79 -8.89
CA SER A 19 26.61 15.85 -8.09
C SER A 19 26.08 15.93 -6.65
N THR A 20 24.94 15.30 -6.39
CA THR A 20 24.49 15.04 -5.03
C THR A 20 25.42 13.98 -4.48
N VAL A 21 26.48 14.41 -3.81
CA VAL A 21 27.18 13.54 -2.87
C VAL A 21 26.11 13.08 -1.90
N SER A 22 25.63 11.84 -2.08
CA SER A 22 24.62 11.26 -1.20
C SER A 22 25.20 11.27 0.20
N SER A 23 24.43 11.77 1.16
CA SER A 23 24.90 11.82 2.55
C SER A 23 25.34 10.42 2.99
N PRO A 24 26.30 10.29 3.92
CA PRO A 24 26.69 8.98 4.43
C PRO A 24 25.50 8.15 4.94
N ILE A 25 24.47 8.82 5.47
CA ILE A 25 23.22 8.19 5.93
C ILE A 25 22.42 7.64 4.74
N GLU A 26 22.26 8.44 3.68
CA GLU A 26 21.54 8.02 2.47
C GLU A 26 22.22 6.83 1.81
N LEU A 27 23.55 6.85 1.70
CA LEU A 27 24.32 5.74 1.14
C LEU A 27 24.18 4.46 2.00
N ALA A 28 24.24 4.58 3.32
CA ALA A 28 24.04 3.45 4.22
C ALA A 28 22.62 2.88 4.13
N TYR A 29 21.61 3.75 4.01
CA TYR A 29 20.23 3.35 3.79
C TYR A 29 20.06 2.60 2.46
N GLN A 30 20.57 3.15 1.37
CA GLN A 30 20.47 2.54 0.04
C GLN A 30 21.18 1.18 -0.02
N ASN A 31 22.38 1.07 0.54
CA ASN A 31 23.11 -0.21 0.63
C ASN A 31 22.31 -1.27 1.40
N ARG A 32 21.62 -0.87 2.47
CA ARG A 32 20.76 -1.78 3.24
C ARG A 32 19.53 -2.20 2.45
N LEU A 33 18.93 -1.30 1.67
CA LEU A 33 17.84 -1.66 0.78
C LEU A 33 18.32 -2.66 -0.29
N ASP A 34 19.45 -2.39 -0.93
CA ASP A 34 19.97 -3.19 -2.05
C ASP A 34 20.45 -4.58 -1.62
N SER A 35 20.95 -4.72 -0.40
CA SER A 35 21.31 -6.02 0.19
C SER A 35 20.11 -6.83 0.72
N MET A 36 18.91 -6.24 0.73
CA MET A 36 17.72 -6.90 1.28
C MET A 36 17.19 -8.00 0.35
N ALA A 37 16.93 -9.18 0.91
CA ALA A 37 16.33 -10.28 0.17
C ALA A 37 14.92 -9.92 -0.34
N PRO A 38 14.49 -10.39 -1.52
CA PRO A 38 13.14 -10.11 -2.03
C PRO A 38 12.01 -10.49 -1.07
N ALA A 39 12.13 -11.61 -0.36
CA ALA A 39 11.16 -12.03 0.64
C ALA A 39 11.07 -11.05 1.83
N GLU A 40 12.20 -10.51 2.28
CA GLU A 40 12.22 -9.51 3.34
C GLU A 40 11.58 -8.19 2.87
N ARG A 41 11.87 -7.77 1.63
CA ARG A 41 11.23 -6.59 1.03
C ARG A 41 9.71 -6.72 1.04
N LEU A 42 9.19 -7.86 0.57
CA LEU A 42 7.75 -8.14 0.57
C LEU A 42 7.15 -8.18 1.98
N ALA A 43 7.83 -8.82 2.93
CA ALA A 43 7.37 -8.89 4.32
C ALA A 43 7.25 -7.48 4.95
N ARG A 44 8.24 -6.62 4.70
CA ARG A 44 8.20 -5.22 5.16
C ARG A 44 7.06 -4.43 4.53
N SER A 45 6.84 -4.57 3.22
CA SER A 45 5.70 -3.93 2.55
C SER A 45 4.36 -4.42 3.10
N ALA A 46 4.22 -5.73 3.33
CA ALA A 46 3.02 -6.31 3.92
C ALA A 46 2.77 -5.77 5.35
N ALA A 47 3.82 -5.65 6.16
CA ALA A 47 3.74 -5.06 7.50
C ALA A 47 3.31 -3.59 7.46
N MET A 48 3.82 -2.79 6.51
CA MET A 48 3.37 -1.42 6.31
C MET A 48 1.89 -1.35 5.93
N PHE A 49 1.43 -2.20 5.01
CA PHE A 49 0.02 -2.25 4.64
C PHE A 49 -0.88 -2.68 5.80
N GLN A 50 -0.43 -3.61 6.63
CA GLN A 50 -1.16 -4.01 7.84
C GLN A 50 -1.25 -2.85 8.82
N TRP A 51 -0.14 -2.16 9.08
CA TRP A 51 -0.13 -0.99 9.94
C TRP A 51 -1.11 0.09 9.47
N THR A 52 -1.17 0.37 8.17
CA THR A 52 -2.17 1.32 7.60
C THR A 52 -3.60 0.87 7.86
N ARG A 53 -3.92 -0.41 7.66
CA ARG A 53 -5.25 -0.96 7.97
C ARG A 53 -5.59 -0.80 9.45
N ASP A 54 -4.63 -1.06 10.34
CA ASP A 54 -4.82 -0.93 11.79
C ASP A 54 -5.08 0.53 12.20
N GLN A 55 -4.40 1.51 11.58
CA GLN A 55 -4.67 2.93 11.85
C GLN A 55 -6.09 3.32 11.44
N ILE A 56 -6.54 2.88 10.27
CA ILE A 56 -7.90 3.13 9.78
C ILE A 56 -8.92 2.46 10.70
N ALA A 57 -8.68 1.21 11.11
CA ALA A 57 -9.54 0.48 12.03
C ALA A 57 -9.73 1.25 13.35
N ARG A 58 -8.64 1.71 13.96
CA ARG A 58 -8.69 2.54 15.18
C ARG A 58 -9.49 3.82 14.99
N GLN A 59 -9.32 4.48 13.84
CA GLN A 59 -10.08 5.69 13.52
C GLN A 59 -11.59 5.39 13.42
N LEU A 60 -11.96 4.33 12.72
CA LEU A 60 -13.35 3.91 12.54
C LEU A 60 -14.00 3.50 13.87
N THR A 61 -13.30 2.73 14.71
CA THR A 61 -13.81 2.37 16.05
C THR A 61 -14.02 3.61 16.91
N LYS A 62 -13.14 4.61 16.81
CA LYS A 62 -13.30 5.88 17.52
C LYS A 62 -14.51 6.69 17.03
N GLU A 63 -14.80 6.63 15.74
CA GLU A 63 -15.88 7.40 15.10
C GLU A 63 -17.27 6.75 15.25
N PHE A 64 -17.34 5.42 15.13
CA PHE A 64 -18.60 4.67 15.05
C PHE A 64 -18.86 3.76 16.25
N GLY A 65 -17.92 3.67 17.20
CA GLY A 65 -17.98 2.76 18.33
C GLY A 65 -17.49 1.35 18.01
N GLU A 66 -17.64 0.45 18.98
CA GLU A 66 -17.32 -0.97 18.80
C GLU A 66 -18.28 -1.62 17.79
N MET A 67 -17.72 -2.52 16.99
CA MET A 67 -18.43 -3.24 15.94
C MET A 67 -17.81 -4.63 15.78
N SER A 68 -18.48 -5.53 15.08
CA SER A 68 -17.91 -6.84 14.76
C SER A 68 -16.66 -6.69 13.89
N ASP A 69 -15.72 -7.63 14.04
CA ASP A 69 -14.50 -7.67 13.24
C ASP A 69 -14.79 -7.68 11.73
N GLU A 70 -15.88 -8.35 11.34
CA GLU A 70 -16.31 -8.43 9.95
C GLU A 70 -16.82 -7.10 9.41
N LEU A 71 -17.65 -6.38 10.18
CA LEU A 71 -18.11 -5.04 9.81
C LEU A 71 -16.94 -4.05 9.74
N LEU A 72 -16.02 -4.11 10.70
CA LEU A 72 -14.82 -3.28 10.73
C LEU A 72 -13.94 -3.52 9.50
N LYS A 73 -13.70 -4.79 9.15
CA LYS A 73 -12.92 -5.18 7.97
C LYS A 73 -13.48 -4.55 6.69
N TRP A 74 -14.79 -4.60 6.47
CA TRP A 74 -15.40 -4.04 5.27
C TRP A 74 -15.41 -2.52 5.26
N LYS A 75 -15.60 -1.86 6.41
CA LYS A 75 -15.45 -0.39 6.51
C LYS A 75 -14.01 0.06 6.26
N VAL A 76 -13.01 -0.67 6.75
CA VAL A 76 -11.59 -0.42 6.43
C VAL A 76 -11.35 -0.57 4.92
N ALA A 77 -11.87 -1.63 4.31
CA ALA A 77 -11.76 -1.85 2.87
C ALA A 77 -12.39 -0.71 2.06
N LEU A 78 -13.58 -0.24 2.46
CA LEU A 78 -14.25 0.89 1.80
C LEU A 78 -13.39 2.15 1.84
N ARG A 79 -12.71 2.42 2.97
CA ARG A 79 -11.84 3.60 3.11
C ARG A 79 -10.58 3.52 2.23
N LEU A 80 -10.03 2.32 2.04
CA LEU A 80 -8.82 2.10 1.24
C LEU A 80 -9.08 2.03 -0.26
N TYR A 81 -10.18 1.40 -0.66
CA TYR A 81 -10.40 1.00 -2.05
C TYR A 81 -11.67 1.61 -2.68
N GLY A 82 -12.51 2.31 -1.92
CA GLY A 82 -13.80 2.84 -2.37
C GLY A 82 -13.74 4.02 -3.36
N ASN A 83 -12.54 4.42 -3.81
CA ASN A 83 -12.38 5.41 -4.88
C ASN A 83 -12.71 4.82 -6.26
N GLU A 84 -12.60 3.50 -6.43
CA GLU A 84 -12.92 2.83 -7.69
C GLU A 84 -14.39 2.34 -7.65
N PRO A 85 -15.26 2.78 -8.58
CA PRO A 85 -16.70 2.56 -8.45
C PRO A 85 -17.12 1.09 -8.39
N GLN A 86 -16.45 0.19 -9.11
CA GLN A 86 -16.83 -1.22 -9.15
C GLN A 86 -16.49 -1.89 -7.82
N VAL A 87 -15.27 -1.68 -7.32
CA VAL A 87 -14.85 -2.17 -6.00
C VAL A 87 -15.69 -1.57 -4.89
N ARG A 88 -16.01 -0.28 -4.95
CA ARG A 88 -16.89 0.37 -3.98
C ARG A 88 -18.23 -0.34 -3.87
N LYS A 89 -18.89 -0.57 -5.00
CA LYS A 89 -20.18 -1.26 -5.05
C LYS A 89 -20.10 -2.65 -4.42
N MET A 90 -19.08 -3.43 -4.78
CA MET A 90 -18.88 -4.77 -4.20
C MET A 90 -18.71 -4.73 -2.68
N ILE A 91 -17.99 -3.73 -2.16
CA ILE A 91 -17.79 -3.55 -0.72
C ILE A 91 -19.10 -3.11 -0.04
N GLU A 92 -19.85 -2.19 -0.64
CA GLU A 92 -21.15 -1.73 -0.13
C GLU A 92 -22.18 -2.86 -0.08
N ASP A 93 -22.23 -3.73 -1.11
CA ASP A 93 -23.07 -4.93 -1.12
C ASP A 93 -22.71 -5.86 0.06
N LYS A 94 -21.41 -6.03 0.35
CA LYS A 94 -20.95 -6.82 1.50
C LYS A 94 -21.23 -6.14 2.83
N LEU A 95 -21.17 -4.82 2.91
CA LEU A 95 -21.53 -4.07 4.11
C LEU A 95 -23.01 -4.23 4.44
N ALA A 96 -23.89 -4.25 3.44
CA ALA A 96 -25.33 -4.46 3.63
C ALA A 96 -25.63 -5.86 4.20
N ASP A 97 -24.93 -6.89 3.70
CA ASP A 97 -25.03 -8.28 4.14
C ASP A 97 -24.64 -8.47 5.62
N VAL A 98 -23.58 -7.78 6.08
CA VAL A 98 -23.05 -7.95 7.45
C VAL A 98 -23.59 -6.95 8.47
N SER A 99 -24.40 -5.97 8.04
CA SER A 99 -25.02 -4.97 8.93
C SER A 99 -26.49 -5.26 9.24
N GLY A 100 -27.11 -6.21 8.54
CA GLY A 100 -28.48 -6.69 8.80
C GLY A 100 -28.52 -7.82 9.81
#